data_AF-A0A931QL70-F1
#
_entry.id   AF-A0A931QL70-F1
#
_cell.length_a   1.000
_cell.length_b   1.000
_cell.length_c   1.000
_cell.angle_alpha   90.00
_cell.angle_beta   90.00
_cell.angle_gamma   90.00
#
_symmetry.space_group_name_H-M   'P 1'
#
loop_
_entity.id
_entity.type
_entity.pdbx_description
1 polymer ?
#
loop_
_entity_poly.entity_id
_entity_poly.type
_entity_poly.pdbx_seq_one_letter_code
_entity_poly.pdbx_strand_id
1 'polypeptide(L)'
;MKLHRVLALVLRHLYLYKRSLARFMEVFYFPLLDILLWGFLTIYLQRFPGAVPGAVSFLLGALILWDILYRSQQGISLSFLEEVWSRNLLNLFVSPLTAGEFLAATMVLSLIKLGLTAVVTIALAWALYGYNFFLIGLALVPFVANLIVLGWSIGIVTTAIILRFGQKAEVMAWGLAFLFQPFSAVFYPVSVFPPGVREAAWFVPASHVFEGMRSVIAGGGFPLAHLAWAGGLNAVYLMLALAWFYSTTACFRHDQGRIGGEQFTRAGVACNWERPRKKVLGIDGDGACIRIRVARDLAQNGITPAGVCEDHGRPELGVGQV
;
A
#
# COMPACT_ATOMS: atom_id res chain seq x y z
N MET A 1 18.64 -7.04 -9.32
CA MET A 1 18.41 -6.27 -8.08
C MET A 1 19.69 -6.28 -7.27
N LYS A 2 20.15 -5.14 -6.75
CA LYS A 2 21.36 -5.06 -5.93
C LYS A 2 20.97 -5.02 -4.44
N LEU A 3 21.30 -6.06 -3.68
CA LEU A 3 20.86 -6.23 -2.28
C LEU A 3 21.26 -5.08 -1.36
N HIS A 4 22.45 -4.52 -1.56
CA HIS A 4 22.97 -3.40 -0.79
C HIS A 4 22.14 -2.11 -0.94
N ARG A 5 21.45 -1.92 -2.09
CA ARG A 5 20.54 -0.77 -2.28
C ARG A 5 19.24 -0.94 -1.50
N VAL A 6 18.70 -2.16 -1.49
CA VAL A 6 17.52 -2.54 -0.70
C VAL A 6 17.83 -2.35 0.79
N LEU A 7 18.97 -2.86 1.26
CA LEU A 7 19.40 -2.72 2.64
C LEU A 7 19.57 -1.24 3.04
N ALA A 8 20.14 -0.41 2.19
CA ALA A 8 20.31 1.03 2.45
C ALA A 8 18.96 1.73 2.64
N LEU A 9 17.95 1.40 1.82
CA LEU A 9 16.59 1.92 1.98
C LEU A 9 15.95 1.44 3.29
N VAL A 10 16.09 0.16 3.63
CA VAL A 10 15.57 -0.40 4.89
C VAL A 10 16.21 0.31 6.09
N LEU A 11 17.54 0.44 6.11
CA LEU A 11 18.28 1.12 7.19
C LEU A 11 17.82 2.57 7.37
N ARG A 12 17.63 3.31 6.27
CA ARG A 12 17.11 4.67 6.32
C ARG A 12 15.76 4.74 7.03
N HIS A 13 14.82 3.86 6.70
CA HIS A 13 13.51 3.83 7.34
C HIS A 13 13.60 3.43 8.82
N LEU A 14 14.49 2.49 9.17
CA LEU A 14 14.72 2.11 10.56
C LEU A 14 15.30 3.27 11.39
N TYR A 15 16.22 4.06 10.83
CA TYR A 15 16.75 5.25 11.50
C TYR A 15 15.68 6.34 11.71
N LEU A 16 14.77 6.52 10.75
CA LEU A 16 13.62 7.42 10.91
C LEU A 16 12.69 6.96 12.05
N TYR A 17 12.47 5.65 12.18
CA TYR A 17 11.69 5.08 13.29
C TYR A 17 12.33 5.37 14.65
N LYS A 18 13.64 5.21 14.78
CA LYS A 18 14.35 5.46 16.06
C LYS A 18 14.23 6.91 16.54
N ARG A 19 14.07 7.87 15.63
CA ARG A 19 14.03 9.31 15.95
C ARG A 19 12.63 9.87 16.14
N SER A 20 11.58 9.08 15.90
CA SER A 20 10.19 9.54 16.00
C SER A 20 9.46 8.80 17.12
N LEU A 21 9.19 9.50 18.22
CA LEU A 21 8.41 8.98 19.34
C LEU A 21 7.01 8.53 18.88
N ALA A 22 6.38 9.28 17.98
CA ALA A 22 5.05 8.97 17.46
C ALA A 22 5.00 7.59 16.79
N ARG A 23 6.03 7.24 16.01
CA ARG A 23 6.12 5.94 15.33
C ARG A 23 6.38 4.78 16.27
N PHE A 24 7.14 5.03 17.33
CA PHE A 24 7.33 4.03 18.38
C PHE A 24 6.00 3.81 19.12
N MET A 25 5.26 4.88 19.45
CA MET A 25 3.96 4.78 20.09
C MET A 25 2.95 4.01 19.24
N GLU A 26 2.94 4.21 17.92
CA GLU A 26 2.07 3.48 16.99
C GLU A 26 2.21 1.94 17.11
N VAL A 27 3.44 1.44 17.33
CA VAL A 27 3.72 0.01 17.49
C VAL A 27 3.12 -0.58 18.77
N PHE A 28 2.96 0.21 19.84
CA PHE A 28 2.43 -0.26 21.12
C PHE A 28 0.96 0.11 21.31
N TYR A 29 0.60 1.33 20.95
CA TYR A 29 -0.69 1.94 21.21
C TYR A 29 -1.83 1.22 20.49
N PHE A 30 -1.68 0.97 19.17
CA PHE A 30 -2.74 0.30 18.42
C PHE A 30 -2.96 -1.14 18.88
N PRO A 31 -1.94 -2.01 18.99
CA PRO A 31 -2.14 -3.36 19.52
C PRO A 31 -2.74 -3.38 20.92
N LEU A 32 -2.35 -2.44 21.78
CA LEU A 32 -2.90 -2.34 23.13
C LEU A 32 -4.39 -2.04 23.09
N LEU A 33 -4.81 -1.05 22.29
CA LEU A 33 -6.23 -0.73 22.12
C LEU A 33 -7.00 -1.89 21.51
N ASP A 34 -6.46 -2.54 20.48
CA ASP A 34 -7.12 -3.65 19.80
C ASP A 34 -7.34 -4.82 20.76
N ILE A 35 -6.30 -5.23 21.50
CA ILE A 35 -6.37 -6.34 22.45
C ILE A 35 -7.27 -6.00 23.64
N LEU A 36 -7.24 -4.76 24.15
CA LEU A 36 -8.13 -4.36 25.25
C LEU A 36 -9.59 -4.35 24.80
N LEU A 37 -9.91 -3.66 23.70
CA LEU A 37 -11.28 -3.51 23.23
C LEU A 37 -11.89 -4.86 22.89
N TRP A 38 -11.19 -5.65 22.07
CA TRP A 38 -11.72 -6.91 21.59
C TRP A 38 -11.58 -8.05 22.59
N GLY A 39 -10.55 -8.02 23.43
CA GLY A 39 -10.40 -8.98 24.53
C GLY A 39 -11.48 -8.78 25.59
N PHE A 40 -11.82 -7.54 25.96
CA PHE A 40 -12.97 -7.30 26.85
C PHE A 40 -14.31 -7.68 26.21
N LEU A 41 -14.49 -7.44 24.91
CA LEU A 41 -15.66 -7.93 24.19
C LEU A 41 -15.76 -9.46 24.25
N THR A 42 -14.63 -10.15 24.09
CA THR A 42 -14.54 -11.61 24.19
C THR A 42 -14.99 -12.10 25.57
N ILE A 43 -14.48 -11.50 26.66
CA ILE A 43 -14.92 -11.83 28.04
C ILE A 43 -16.41 -11.56 28.23
N TYR A 44 -16.92 -10.44 27.71
CA TYR A 44 -18.34 -10.10 27.79
C TYR A 44 -19.21 -11.17 27.10
N LEU A 45 -18.85 -11.58 25.89
CA LEU A 45 -19.55 -12.62 25.14
C LEU A 45 -19.48 -13.99 25.83
N GLN A 46 -18.37 -14.33 26.49
CA GLN A 46 -18.26 -15.59 27.25
C GLN A 46 -19.23 -15.67 28.45
N ARG A 47 -19.62 -14.53 29.03
CA ARG A 47 -20.53 -14.47 30.18
C ARG A 47 -21.99 -14.61 29.79
N PHE A 48 -22.33 -14.58 28.50
CA PHE A 48 -23.72 -14.76 28.07
C PHE A 48 -24.18 -16.22 28.22
N PRO A 49 -25.38 -16.45 28.79
CA PRO A 49 -26.00 -17.78 28.80
C PRO A 49 -26.20 -18.28 27.36
N GLY A 50 -25.63 -19.44 27.03
CA GLY A 50 -25.70 -20.04 25.68
C GLY A 50 -24.52 -19.70 24.75
N ALA A 51 -23.51 -18.96 25.23
CA ALA A 51 -22.28 -18.73 24.46
C ALA A 51 -21.51 -20.05 24.26
N VAL A 52 -21.16 -20.37 23.01
CA VAL A 52 -20.31 -21.52 22.68
C VAL A 52 -18.85 -21.15 22.97
N PRO A 53 -18.18 -21.76 23.97
CA PRO A 53 -16.85 -21.32 24.41
C PRO A 53 -15.79 -21.33 23.29
N GLY A 54 -15.93 -22.25 22.32
CA GLY A 54 -15.05 -22.35 21.16
C GLY A 54 -15.21 -21.19 20.16
N ALA A 55 -16.44 -20.71 19.93
CA ALA A 55 -16.70 -19.61 19.00
C ALA A 55 -16.15 -18.28 19.52
N VAL A 56 -16.21 -18.07 20.83
CA VAL A 56 -15.71 -16.84 21.46
C VAL A 56 -14.18 -16.82 21.48
N SER A 57 -13.53 -17.96 21.74
CA SER A 57 -12.07 -18.09 21.66
C SER A 57 -11.53 -17.93 20.22
N PHE A 58 -12.32 -18.34 19.22
CA PHE A 58 -12.00 -18.12 17.80
C PHE A 58 -12.00 -16.64 17.44
N LEU A 59 -12.89 -15.83 18.01
CA LEU A 59 -13.03 -14.40 17.70
C LEU A 59 -11.74 -13.62 17.97
N LEU A 60 -11.09 -13.86 19.12
CA LEU A 60 -9.82 -13.21 19.46
C LEU A 60 -8.68 -13.64 18.51
N GLY A 61 -8.61 -14.94 18.16
CA GLY A 61 -7.61 -15.44 17.21
C GLY A 61 -7.82 -14.88 15.80
N ALA A 62 -9.06 -14.80 15.33
CA ALA A 62 -9.42 -14.23 14.04
C ALA A 62 -9.05 -12.74 13.96
N LEU A 63 -9.22 -11.99 15.05
CA LEU A 63 -8.81 -10.59 15.14
C LEU A 63 -7.30 -10.39 15.06
N ILE A 64 -6.53 -11.19 15.80
CA ILE A 64 -5.06 -11.11 15.74
C ILE A 64 -4.57 -11.38 14.31
N LEU A 65 -5.17 -12.34 13.62
CA LEU A 65 -4.83 -12.63 12.22
C LEU A 65 -5.26 -11.53 11.26
N TRP A 66 -6.43 -10.93 11.48
CA TRP A 66 -6.86 -9.77 10.70
C TRP A 66 -5.91 -8.58 10.90
N ASP A 67 -5.49 -8.33 12.14
CA ASP A 67 -4.52 -7.29 12.47
C ASP A 67 -3.18 -7.53 11.76
N ILE A 68 -2.71 -8.78 11.69
CA ILE A 68 -1.51 -9.15 10.91
C ILE A 68 -1.64 -8.78 9.43
N LEU A 69 -2.78 -9.09 8.79
CA LEU A 69 -3.03 -8.71 7.39
C LEU A 69 -3.01 -7.18 7.24
N TYR A 70 -3.71 -6.49 8.13
CA TYR A 70 -3.83 -5.04 8.11
C TYR A 70 -2.47 -4.36 8.28
N ARG A 71 -1.68 -4.78 9.27
CA ARG A 71 -0.32 -4.26 9.51
C ARG A 71 0.65 -4.57 8.38
N SER A 72 0.51 -5.72 7.73
CA SER A 72 1.30 -6.06 6.53
C SER A 72 1.02 -5.07 5.38
N GLN A 73 -0.26 -4.78 5.12
CA GLN A 73 -0.67 -3.81 4.09
C GLN A 73 -0.22 -2.38 4.41
N GLN A 74 -0.39 -1.96 5.66
CA GLN A 74 0.06 -0.65 6.12
C GLN A 74 1.58 -0.50 6.08
N GLY A 75 2.33 -1.57 6.39
CA GLY A 75 3.78 -1.57 6.36
C GLY A 75 4.36 -1.12 5.00
N ILE A 76 3.73 -1.50 3.88
CA ILE A 76 4.11 -1.03 2.54
C ILE A 76 3.59 0.39 2.29
N SER A 77 2.29 0.59 2.50
CA SER A 77 1.60 1.83 2.11
C SER A 77 2.09 3.05 2.89
N LEU A 78 2.27 2.90 4.20
CA LEU A 78 2.79 3.97 5.07
C LEU A 78 4.25 4.27 4.78
N SER A 79 5.07 3.25 4.51
CA SER A 79 6.47 3.50 4.15
C SER A 79 6.61 4.28 2.85
N PHE A 80 5.69 4.08 1.89
CA PHE A 80 5.62 4.94 0.72
C PHE A 80 5.09 6.35 1.06
N LEU A 81 4.03 6.47 1.86
CA LEU A 81 3.52 7.77 2.29
C LEU A 81 4.54 8.59 3.06
N GLU A 82 5.40 7.95 3.85
CA GLU A 82 6.52 8.63 4.52
C GLU A 82 7.43 9.34 3.51
N GLU A 83 7.69 8.76 2.32
CA GLU A 83 8.47 9.43 1.27
C GLU A 83 7.73 10.62 0.67
N VAL A 84 6.40 10.51 0.52
CA VAL A 84 5.52 11.58 0.03
C VAL A 84 5.51 12.74 1.04
N TRP A 85 5.24 12.46 2.32
CA TRP A 85 5.21 13.46 3.38
C TRP A 85 6.57 14.12 3.60
N SER A 86 7.66 13.37 3.43
CA SER A 86 9.04 13.89 3.51
C SER A 86 9.46 14.68 2.26
N ARG A 87 8.60 14.79 1.24
CA ARG A 87 8.89 15.38 -0.08
C ARG A 87 10.15 14.79 -0.75
N ASN A 88 10.49 13.56 -0.41
CA ASN A 88 11.71 12.90 -0.86
C ASN A 88 11.50 12.03 -2.11
N LEU A 89 10.28 12.01 -2.63
CA LEU A 89 9.88 11.23 -3.80
C LEU A 89 10.73 11.58 -5.04
N LEU A 90 11.03 12.86 -5.27
CA LEU A 90 11.88 13.32 -6.39
C LEU A 90 13.30 12.74 -6.28
N ASN A 91 13.92 12.80 -5.11
CA ASN A 91 15.26 12.25 -4.89
C ASN A 91 15.30 10.74 -5.11
N LEU A 92 14.24 10.02 -4.72
CA LEU A 92 14.12 8.59 -4.94
C LEU A 92 14.12 8.25 -6.45
N PHE A 93 13.42 9.03 -7.27
CA PHE A 93 13.34 8.82 -8.73
C PHE A 93 14.58 9.28 -9.50
N VAL A 94 15.31 10.28 -9.00
CA VAL A 94 16.59 10.73 -9.60
C VAL A 94 17.73 9.75 -9.27
N SER A 95 17.66 9.08 -8.13
CA SER A 95 18.62 8.06 -7.76
C SER A 95 18.56 6.86 -8.72
N PRO A 96 19.67 6.09 -8.88
CA PRO A 96 19.69 4.91 -9.75
C PRO A 96 18.92 3.70 -9.16
N LEU A 97 17.95 3.93 -8.26
CA LEU A 97 17.09 2.92 -7.64
C LEU A 97 16.00 2.47 -8.61
N THR A 98 15.81 1.16 -8.71
CA THR A 98 14.70 0.60 -9.50
C THR A 98 13.43 0.52 -8.65
N ALA A 99 12.25 0.65 -9.28
CA ALA A 99 10.96 0.53 -8.58
C ALA A 99 10.82 -0.81 -7.84
N GLY A 100 11.38 -1.89 -8.41
CA GLY A 100 11.42 -3.20 -7.76
C GLY A 100 12.32 -3.25 -6.52
N GLU A 101 13.45 -2.53 -6.51
CA GLU A 101 14.32 -2.43 -5.32
C GLU A 101 13.62 -1.65 -4.20
N PHE A 102 12.90 -0.58 -4.54
CA PHE A 102 12.08 0.16 -3.58
C PHE A 102 10.99 -0.75 -3.00
N LEU A 103 10.24 -1.45 -3.85
CA LEU A 103 9.18 -2.31 -3.38
C LEU A 103 9.70 -3.44 -2.50
N ALA A 104 10.79 -4.11 -2.89
CA ALA A 104 11.44 -5.13 -2.07
C ALA A 104 11.86 -4.58 -0.69
N ALA A 105 12.38 -3.34 -0.64
CA ALA A 105 12.73 -2.70 0.63
C ALA A 105 11.50 -2.48 1.52
N THR A 106 10.38 -2.01 0.94
CA THR A 106 9.13 -1.84 1.71
C THR A 106 8.53 -3.16 2.19
N MET A 107 8.64 -4.24 1.40
CA MET A 107 8.20 -5.58 1.81
C MET A 107 9.03 -6.09 2.99
N VAL A 108 10.36 -5.97 2.94
CA VAL A 108 11.24 -6.33 4.07
C VAL A 108 10.93 -5.49 5.31
N LEU A 109 10.74 -4.18 5.13
CA LEU A 109 10.40 -3.28 6.23
C LEU A 109 9.05 -3.64 6.85
N SER A 110 8.06 -4.02 6.04
CA SER A 110 6.76 -4.48 6.53
C SER A 110 6.88 -5.72 7.41
N LEU A 111 7.77 -6.67 7.08
CA LEU A 111 8.02 -7.86 7.90
C LEU A 111 8.67 -7.49 9.24
N ILE A 112 9.61 -6.55 9.24
CA ILE A 112 10.25 -6.10 10.48
C ILE A 112 9.22 -5.43 11.40
N LYS A 113 8.41 -4.52 10.86
CA LYS A 113 7.34 -3.84 11.61
C LYS A 113 6.29 -4.84 12.11
N LEU A 114 5.88 -5.78 11.25
CA LEU A 114 4.93 -6.82 11.59
C LEU A 114 5.46 -7.71 12.71
N GLY A 115 6.72 -8.16 12.64
CA GLY A 115 7.34 -8.98 13.67
C GLY A 115 7.38 -8.29 15.03
N LEU A 116 7.81 -7.01 15.06
CA LEU A 116 7.82 -6.23 16.29
C LEU A 116 6.41 -6.10 16.89
N THR A 117 5.44 -5.80 16.04
CA THR A 117 4.06 -5.58 16.50
C THR A 117 3.36 -6.87 16.92
N ALA A 118 3.61 -7.98 16.20
CA ALA A 118 3.09 -9.29 16.54
C ALA A 118 3.63 -9.77 17.89
N VAL A 119 4.91 -9.55 18.19
CA VAL A 119 5.49 -9.87 19.51
C VAL A 119 4.77 -9.11 20.62
N VAL A 120 4.54 -7.81 20.44
CA VAL A 120 3.80 -6.99 21.42
C VAL A 120 2.37 -7.51 21.59
N THR A 121 1.68 -7.78 20.48
CA THR A 121 0.28 -8.25 20.48
C THR A 121 0.13 -9.60 21.18
N ILE A 122 1.00 -10.56 20.87
CA ILE A 122 0.99 -11.90 21.47
C ILE A 122 1.33 -11.81 22.96
N ALA A 123 2.30 -10.99 23.35
CA ALA A 123 2.67 -10.79 24.75
C ALA A 123 1.51 -10.17 25.55
N LEU A 124 0.80 -9.18 25.00
CA LEU A 124 -0.37 -8.56 25.63
C LEU A 124 -1.54 -9.54 25.74
N ALA A 125 -1.83 -10.31 24.68
CA ALA A 125 -2.89 -11.31 24.69
C ALA A 125 -2.63 -12.40 25.74
N TRP A 126 -1.37 -12.83 25.89
CA TRP A 126 -0.97 -13.78 26.92
C TRP A 126 -1.09 -13.17 28.32
N ALA A 127 -0.56 -11.96 28.55
CA ALA A 127 -0.54 -11.33 29.87
C ALA A 127 -1.94 -10.95 30.40
N LEU A 128 -2.83 -10.47 29.53
CA LEU A 128 -4.14 -9.96 29.94
C LEU A 128 -5.24 -11.03 29.94
N TYR A 129 -5.18 -11.99 29.00
CA TYR A 129 -6.26 -12.96 28.77
C TYR A 129 -5.83 -14.42 28.95
N GLY A 130 -4.55 -14.68 29.24
CA GLY A 130 -4.02 -16.05 29.33
C GLY A 130 -4.12 -16.83 28.02
N TYR A 131 -4.26 -16.12 26.88
CA TYR A 131 -4.49 -16.76 25.59
C TYR A 131 -3.19 -17.36 25.05
N ASN A 132 -3.12 -18.69 25.03
CA ASN A 132 -1.95 -19.41 24.53
C ASN A 132 -2.03 -19.59 23.01
N PHE A 133 -1.50 -18.62 22.27
CA PHE A 133 -1.42 -18.66 20.82
C PHE A 133 -0.69 -19.91 20.28
N PHE A 134 0.30 -20.40 21.03
CA PHE A 134 1.12 -21.56 20.67
C PHE A 134 0.37 -22.90 20.67
N LEU A 135 -0.81 -22.99 21.32
CA LEU A 135 -1.61 -24.22 21.34
C LEU A 135 -2.26 -24.54 19.98
N ILE A 136 -2.57 -23.50 19.19
CA ILE A 136 -3.09 -23.68 17.81
C ILE A 136 -1.95 -24.13 16.85
N GLY A 137 -0.70 -23.95 17.29
CA GLY A 137 0.46 -24.66 16.76
C GLY A 137 1.05 -24.11 15.46
N LEU A 138 2.08 -24.83 14.99
CA LEU A 138 2.82 -24.55 13.74
C LEU A 138 1.92 -24.56 12.49
N ALA A 139 0.71 -25.14 12.60
CA ALA A 139 -0.29 -25.20 11.53
C ALA A 139 -0.77 -23.80 11.11
N LEU A 140 -0.64 -22.78 11.96
CA LEU A 140 -1.05 -21.41 11.65
C LEU A 140 -0.07 -20.67 10.73
N VAL A 141 1.21 -21.05 10.74
CA VAL A 141 2.28 -20.40 9.98
C VAL A 141 1.95 -20.26 8.48
N PRO A 142 1.50 -21.31 7.77
CA PRO A 142 1.15 -21.16 6.35
C PRO A 142 -0.07 -20.26 6.11
N PHE A 143 -1.01 -20.18 7.05
CA PHE A 143 -2.15 -19.27 6.98
C PHE A 143 -1.72 -17.81 7.17
N VAL A 144 -0.88 -17.55 8.18
CA VAL A 144 -0.27 -16.24 8.41
C VAL A 144 0.52 -15.77 7.20
N ALA A 145 1.33 -16.64 6.60
CA ALA A 145 2.08 -16.31 5.38
C ALA A 145 1.14 -15.89 4.23
N ASN A 146 0.03 -16.58 4.04
CA ASN A 146 -0.98 -16.22 3.04
C ASN A 146 -1.62 -14.84 3.32
N LEU A 147 -1.90 -14.53 4.58
CA LEU A 147 -2.44 -13.21 4.95
C LEU A 147 -1.43 -12.08 4.73
N ILE A 148 -0.14 -12.34 4.98
CA ILE A 148 0.94 -11.39 4.68
C ILE A 148 1.03 -11.15 3.18
N VAL A 149 0.97 -12.19 2.35
CA VAL A 149 1.02 -12.03 0.88
C VAL A 149 -0.21 -11.27 0.35
N LEU A 150 -1.39 -11.51 0.91
CA LEU A 150 -2.58 -10.71 0.60
C LEU A 150 -2.40 -9.25 1.03
N GLY A 151 -1.91 -9.02 2.26
CA GLY A 151 -1.61 -7.69 2.78
C GLY A 151 -0.63 -6.94 1.87
N TRP A 152 0.42 -7.60 1.41
CA TRP A 152 1.36 -7.05 0.43
C TRP A 152 0.69 -6.70 -0.89
N SER A 153 -0.16 -7.58 -1.42
CA SER A 153 -0.88 -7.33 -2.67
C SER A 153 -1.76 -6.08 -2.57
N ILE A 154 -2.51 -5.94 -1.47
CA ILE A 154 -3.34 -4.75 -1.21
C ILE A 154 -2.44 -3.51 -1.01
N GLY A 155 -1.33 -3.65 -0.30
CA GLY A 155 -0.37 -2.58 -0.06
C GLY A 155 0.23 -2.04 -1.36
N ILE A 156 0.67 -2.93 -2.25
CA ILE A 156 1.21 -2.59 -3.58
C ILE A 156 0.17 -1.84 -4.42
N VAL A 157 -1.07 -2.34 -4.46
CA VAL A 157 -2.18 -1.67 -5.16
C VAL A 157 -2.42 -0.28 -4.59
N THR A 158 -2.42 -0.15 -3.26
CA THR A 158 -2.59 1.14 -2.58
C THR A 158 -1.47 2.10 -2.95
N THR A 159 -0.21 1.67 -2.89
CA THR A 159 0.95 2.46 -3.30
C THR A 159 0.83 2.93 -4.76
N ALA A 160 0.37 2.06 -5.66
CA ALA A 160 0.15 2.42 -7.06
C ALA A 160 -0.96 3.49 -7.22
N ILE A 161 -2.05 3.38 -6.47
CA ILE A 161 -3.13 4.38 -6.45
C ILE A 161 -2.62 5.72 -5.93
N ILE A 162 -1.86 5.73 -4.83
CA ILE A 162 -1.28 6.96 -4.26
C ILE A 162 -0.28 7.59 -5.21
N LEU A 163 0.56 6.79 -5.89
CA LEU A 163 1.42 7.28 -6.96
C LEU A 163 0.59 8.01 -8.03
N ARG A 164 -0.52 7.40 -8.47
CA ARG A 164 -1.37 7.93 -9.55
C ARG A 164 -2.14 9.20 -9.20
N PHE A 165 -2.73 9.27 -8.00
CA PHE A 165 -3.62 10.35 -7.60
C PHE A 165 -2.99 11.32 -6.59
N GLY A 166 -1.75 11.06 -6.17
CA GLY A 166 -1.01 11.84 -5.19
C GLY A 166 -1.63 11.75 -3.79
N GLN A 167 -1.38 12.79 -2.99
CA GLN A 167 -1.80 12.85 -1.57
C GLN A 167 -3.32 12.79 -1.38
N LYS A 168 -4.12 13.13 -2.40
CA LYS A 168 -5.59 13.01 -2.34
C LYS A 168 -6.07 11.58 -2.08
N ALA A 169 -5.29 10.59 -2.51
CA ALA A 169 -5.60 9.17 -2.31
C ALA A 169 -4.97 8.57 -1.05
N GLU A 170 -4.37 9.38 -0.17
CA GLU A 170 -3.78 8.93 1.09
C GLU A 170 -4.77 8.13 1.95
N VAL A 171 -6.06 8.52 1.94
CA VAL A 171 -7.14 7.82 2.66
C VAL A 171 -7.23 6.33 2.29
N MET A 172 -6.83 5.96 1.07
CA MET A 172 -6.84 4.56 0.63
C MET A 172 -5.85 3.69 1.38
N ALA A 173 -4.75 4.25 1.89
CA ALA A 173 -3.78 3.51 2.71
C ALA A 173 -4.41 2.93 3.98
N TRP A 174 -5.44 3.58 4.49
CA TRP A 174 -6.18 3.18 5.68
C TRP A 174 -7.42 2.35 5.33
N GLY A 175 -8.16 2.74 4.29
CA GLY A 175 -9.46 2.16 3.97
C GLY A 175 -9.44 0.88 3.13
N LEU A 176 -8.41 0.65 2.30
CA LEU A 176 -8.51 -0.39 1.27
C LEU A 176 -8.56 -1.80 1.84
N ALA A 177 -7.83 -2.08 2.93
CA ALA A 177 -7.92 -3.38 3.61
C ALA A 177 -9.31 -3.61 4.22
N PHE A 178 -9.95 -2.56 4.76
CA PHE A 178 -11.32 -2.66 5.30
C PHE A 178 -12.37 -2.96 4.24
N LEU A 179 -12.10 -2.66 2.96
CA LEU A 179 -12.99 -3.09 1.87
C LEU A 179 -13.05 -4.62 1.75
N PHE A 180 -11.96 -5.32 2.07
CA PHE A 180 -11.90 -6.79 2.03
C PHE A 180 -12.47 -7.45 3.29
N GLN A 181 -12.53 -6.75 4.43
CA GLN A 181 -12.94 -7.33 5.71
C GLN A 181 -14.34 -7.97 5.67
N PRO A 182 -15.39 -7.32 5.11
CA PRO A 182 -16.74 -7.88 5.08
C PRO A 182 -16.84 -9.13 4.22
N PHE A 183 -15.95 -9.31 3.24
CA PHE A 183 -15.95 -10.48 2.35
C PHE A 183 -15.01 -11.59 2.83
N SER A 184 -14.12 -11.30 3.78
CA SER A 184 -13.08 -12.21 4.27
C SER A 184 -13.59 -13.22 5.31
N ALA A 185 -14.87 -13.17 5.70
CA ALA A 185 -15.45 -14.08 6.69
C ALA A 185 -14.61 -14.17 7.98
N VAL A 186 -14.15 -13.04 8.52
CA VAL A 186 -13.24 -12.99 9.69
C VAL A 186 -13.94 -13.51 10.95
N PHE A 187 -15.12 -12.97 11.24
CA PHE A 187 -15.83 -13.23 12.50
C PHE A 187 -16.84 -14.38 12.42
N TYR A 188 -17.38 -14.61 11.23
CA TYR A 188 -18.48 -15.54 10.99
C TYR A 188 -18.15 -16.44 9.79
N PRO A 189 -18.77 -17.63 9.69
CA PRO A 189 -18.50 -18.54 8.60
C PRO A 189 -19.09 -18.05 7.28
N VAL A 190 -18.49 -18.48 6.17
CA VAL A 190 -18.92 -18.11 4.80
C VAL A 190 -20.37 -18.54 4.51
N SER A 191 -20.89 -19.55 5.21
CA SER A 191 -22.26 -20.03 5.08
C SER A 191 -23.33 -18.99 5.44
N VAL A 192 -22.98 -17.97 6.23
CA VAL A 192 -23.92 -16.89 6.65
C VAL A 192 -24.24 -15.94 5.49
N PHE A 193 -23.38 -15.83 4.48
CA PHE A 193 -23.62 -14.91 3.37
C PHE A 193 -24.81 -15.34 2.49
N PRO A 194 -25.57 -14.38 1.94
CA PRO A 194 -26.50 -14.63 0.85
C PRO A 194 -25.78 -15.28 -0.36
N PRO A 195 -26.48 -16.07 -1.20
CA PRO A 195 -25.86 -16.83 -2.28
C PRO A 195 -24.91 -16.02 -3.18
N GLY A 196 -25.31 -14.82 -3.62
CA GLY A 196 -24.46 -13.99 -4.49
C GLY A 196 -23.21 -13.42 -3.80
N VAL A 197 -23.31 -13.05 -2.51
CA VAL A 197 -22.15 -12.55 -1.74
C VAL A 197 -21.20 -13.70 -1.36
N ARG A 198 -21.76 -14.89 -1.15
CA ARG A 198 -21.01 -16.10 -0.84
C ARG A 198 -20.04 -16.46 -1.95
N GLU A 199 -20.46 -16.34 -3.20
CA GLU A 199 -19.59 -16.57 -4.37
C GLU A 199 -18.43 -15.55 -4.40
N ALA A 200 -18.73 -14.27 -4.16
CA ALA A 200 -17.71 -13.22 -4.09
C ALA A 200 -16.68 -13.48 -2.96
N ALA A 201 -17.13 -13.96 -1.80
CA ALA A 201 -16.26 -14.28 -0.68
C ALA A 201 -15.20 -15.35 -1.03
N TRP A 202 -15.54 -16.30 -1.91
CA TRP A 202 -14.59 -17.35 -2.32
C TRP A 202 -13.48 -16.87 -3.24
N PHE A 203 -13.61 -15.70 -3.85
CA PHE A 203 -12.51 -15.05 -4.60
C PHE A 203 -11.53 -14.31 -3.69
N VAL A 204 -11.85 -14.13 -2.41
CA VAL A 204 -10.98 -13.47 -1.45
C VAL A 204 -10.08 -14.50 -0.75
N PRO A 205 -8.73 -14.40 -0.87
CA PRO A 205 -7.83 -15.39 -0.27
C PRO A 205 -8.00 -15.53 1.24
N ALA A 206 -8.31 -14.43 1.94
CA ALA A 206 -8.54 -14.43 3.39
C ALA A 206 -9.71 -15.32 3.82
N SER A 207 -10.78 -15.45 3.02
CA SER A 207 -11.93 -16.30 3.35
C SER A 207 -11.53 -17.77 3.48
N HIS A 208 -10.67 -18.25 2.57
CA HIS A 208 -10.12 -19.61 2.64
C HIS A 208 -9.22 -19.78 3.87
N VAL A 209 -8.46 -18.75 4.23
CA VAL A 209 -7.61 -18.79 5.43
C VAL A 209 -8.45 -18.90 6.71
N PHE A 210 -9.48 -18.08 6.86
CA PHE A 210 -10.32 -18.09 8.06
C PHE A 210 -11.19 -19.35 8.17
N GLU A 211 -11.74 -19.86 7.06
CA GLU A 211 -12.43 -21.16 7.05
C GLU A 211 -11.49 -22.32 7.35
N GLY A 212 -10.27 -22.30 6.78
CA GLY A 212 -9.25 -23.30 7.11
C GLY A 212 -8.87 -23.27 8.59
N MET A 213 -8.72 -22.09 9.18
CA MET A 213 -8.45 -21.99 10.61
C MET A 213 -9.61 -22.53 11.46
N ARG A 214 -10.87 -22.25 11.08
CA ARG A 214 -12.04 -22.81 11.75
C ARG A 214 -12.03 -24.32 11.75
N SER A 215 -11.69 -24.95 10.61
CA SER A 215 -11.65 -26.41 10.53
C SER A 215 -10.54 -27.01 11.38
N VAL A 216 -9.37 -26.36 11.47
CA VAL A 216 -8.26 -26.81 12.34
C VAL A 216 -8.68 -26.76 13.81
N ILE A 217 -9.30 -25.67 14.25
CA ILE A 217 -9.75 -25.50 15.65
C ILE A 217 -10.89 -26.46 15.98
N ALA A 218 -11.76 -26.78 15.01
CA ALA A 218 -12.83 -27.76 15.17
C ALA A 218 -12.34 -29.22 15.17
N GLY A 219 -11.03 -29.47 15.02
CA GLY A 219 -10.45 -30.82 15.01
C GLY A 219 -10.55 -31.56 13.67
N GLY A 220 -10.93 -30.86 12.59
CA GLY A 220 -11.12 -31.43 11.24
C GLY A 220 -9.84 -31.72 10.46
N GLY A 221 -8.67 -31.69 11.11
CA GLY A 221 -7.37 -31.89 10.47
C GLY A 221 -6.86 -30.66 9.71
N PHE A 222 -5.77 -30.82 8.97
CA PHE A 222 -5.12 -29.75 8.20
C PHE A 222 -5.78 -29.56 6.83
N PRO A 223 -6.44 -28.41 6.56
CA PRO A 223 -7.25 -28.22 5.37
C PRO A 223 -6.40 -27.79 4.18
N LEU A 224 -5.71 -28.74 3.56
CA LEU A 224 -4.80 -28.50 2.44
C LEU A 224 -5.50 -27.83 1.25
N ALA A 225 -6.78 -28.14 1.00
CA ALA A 225 -7.57 -27.55 -0.08
C ALA A 225 -7.75 -26.03 0.09
N HIS A 226 -8.13 -25.57 1.29
CA HIS A 226 -8.26 -24.14 1.58
C HIS A 226 -6.91 -23.43 1.49
N LEU A 227 -5.83 -24.08 1.95
CA LEU A 227 -4.50 -23.49 1.84
C LEU A 227 -4.04 -23.37 0.38
N ALA A 228 -4.31 -24.37 -0.46
CA ALA A 228 -3.97 -24.35 -1.87
C ALA A 228 -4.76 -23.26 -2.64
N TRP A 229 -6.06 -23.13 -2.35
CA TRP A 229 -6.88 -22.05 -2.91
C TRP A 229 -6.41 -20.66 -2.47
N ALA A 230 -6.12 -20.49 -1.18
CA ALA A 230 -5.56 -19.24 -0.66
C ALA A 230 -4.23 -18.89 -1.34
N GLY A 231 -3.32 -19.86 -1.48
CA GLY A 231 -2.03 -19.68 -2.14
C GLY A 231 -2.15 -19.36 -3.62
N GLY A 232 -3.01 -20.08 -4.34
CA GLY A 232 -3.27 -19.86 -5.76
C GLY A 232 -3.85 -18.47 -6.04
N LEU A 233 -4.88 -18.07 -5.28
CA LEU A 233 -5.47 -16.73 -5.42
C LEU A 233 -4.47 -15.64 -5.01
N ASN A 234 -3.68 -15.83 -3.95
CA ASN A 234 -2.63 -14.90 -3.56
C ASN A 234 -1.57 -14.71 -4.65
N ALA A 235 -1.15 -15.78 -5.34
CA ALA A 235 -0.24 -15.67 -6.46
C ALA A 235 -0.83 -14.80 -7.58
N VAL A 236 -2.10 -15.02 -7.92
CA VAL A 236 -2.81 -14.20 -8.93
C VAL A 236 -2.90 -12.74 -8.49
N TYR A 237 -3.34 -12.47 -7.26
CA TYR A 237 -3.46 -11.11 -6.71
C TYR A 237 -2.13 -10.39 -6.68
N LEU A 238 -1.05 -11.06 -6.26
CA LEU A 238 0.28 -10.49 -6.22
C LEU A 238 0.82 -10.20 -7.62
N MET A 239 0.62 -11.10 -8.59
CA MET A 239 1.01 -10.88 -9.98
C MET A 239 0.29 -9.67 -10.59
N LEU A 240 -1.03 -9.57 -10.38
CA LEU A 240 -1.83 -8.44 -10.85
C LEU A 240 -1.41 -7.12 -10.17
N ALA A 241 -1.17 -7.14 -8.86
CA ALA A 241 -0.70 -5.99 -8.11
C ALA A 241 0.67 -5.50 -8.61
N LEU A 242 1.61 -6.42 -8.82
CA LEU A 242 2.93 -6.11 -9.38
C LEU A 242 2.81 -5.55 -10.80
N ALA A 243 2.04 -6.18 -11.69
CA ALA A 243 1.83 -5.69 -13.05
C ALA A 243 1.22 -4.27 -13.06
N TRP A 244 0.25 -4.01 -12.20
CA TRP A 244 -0.36 -2.69 -12.03
C TRP A 244 0.64 -1.65 -11.49
N PHE A 245 1.45 -2.02 -10.50
CA PHE A 245 2.47 -1.14 -9.95
C PHE A 245 3.57 -0.80 -10.97
N TYR A 246 4.05 -1.79 -11.74
CA TYR A 246 5.07 -1.57 -12.77
C TYR A 246 4.54 -0.74 -13.94
N SER A 247 3.31 -0.99 -14.40
CA SER A 247 2.69 -0.17 -15.45
C SER A 247 2.50 1.28 -15.00
N THR A 248 2.08 1.49 -13.75
CA THR A 248 1.94 2.81 -13.16
C THR A 248 3.30 3.53 -13.08
N THR A 249 4.32 2.88 -12.52
CA THR A 249 5.67 3.48 -12.38
C THR A 249 6.35 3.74 -13.73
N ALA A 250 6.15 2.89 -14.74
CA ALA A 250 6.64 3.10 -16.09
C ALA A 250 6.01 4.35 -16.75
N CYS A 251 4.69 4.54 -16.60
CA CYS A 251 4.03 5.75 -17.08
C CYS A 251 4.60 7.00 -16.39
N PHE A 252 4.73 6.96 -15.05
CA PHE A 252 5.26 8.09 -14.28
C PHE A 252 6.66 8.50 -14.70
N ARG A 253 7.55 7.53 -14.93
CA ARG A 253 8.93 7.80 -15.35
C ARG A 253 8.99 8.46 -16.73
N HIS A 254 8.07 8.12 -17.62
CA HIS A 254 7.99 8.70 -18.96
C HIS A 254 7.56 10.17 -18.92
N ASP A 255 6.60 10.53 -18.05
CA ASP A 255 6.11 11.91 -17.94
C ASP A 255 7.03 12.83 -17.12
N GLN A 256 7.84 12.30 -16.19
CA GLN A 256 8.84 13.09 -15.45
C GLN A 256 9.93 13.71 -16.35
N GLY A 257 10.24 13.11 -17.50
CA GLY A 257 11.19 13.69 -18.46
C GLY A 257 10.76 15.04 -19.06
N ARG A 258 9.54 15.52 -18.75
CA ARG A 258 8.93 16.71 -19.36
C ARG A 258 8.48 17.79 -18.37
N ILE A 259 8.52 17.56 -17.06
CA ILE A 259 7.93 18.47 -16.08
C ILE A 259 8.96 18.79 -15.00
N GLY A 260 9.42 20.04 -14.98
CA GLY A 260 10.27 20.58 -13.91
C GLY A 260 9.60 20.44 -12.54
N GLY A 261 10.41 20.18 -11.51
CA GLY A 261 10.00 19.69 -10.18
C GLY A 261 8.99 20.53 -9.39
N GLU A 262 8.64 21.75 -9.83
CA GLU A 262 7.70 22.61 -9.11
C GLU A 262 6.22 22.23 -9.25
N GLN A 263 5.84 21.44 -10.26
CA GLN A 263 4.44 21.02 -10.42
C GLN A 263 4.05 19.81 -9.56
N PHE A 264 5.01 19.13 -8.94
CA PHE A 264 4.73 17.95 -8.09
C PHE A 264 3.91 18.30 -6.83
N THR A 265 3.93 19.57 -6.40
CA THR A 265 3.24 20.06 -5.20
C THR A 265 1.85 20.62 -5.47
N ARG A 266 1.46 20.91 -6.73
CA ARG A 266 0.24 21.73 -6.98
C ARG A 266 -0.97 21.03 -7.60
N ALA A 267 -0.84 19.93 -8.31
CA ALA A 267 -2.01 19.13 -8.70
C ALA A 267 -1.55 17.77 -9.21
N GLY A 268 -2.29 16.72 -8.83
CA GLY A 268 -2.03 15.35 -9.26
C GLY A 268 -1.83 15.26 -10.77
N VAL A 269 -0.59 14.95 -11.17
CA VAL A 269 -0.28 14.52 -12.53
C VAL A 269 -0.81 13.10 -12.66
N ALA A 270 -2.12 12.99 -12.87
CA ALA A 270 -2.74 11.72 -13.18
C ALA A 270 -2.18 11.26 -14.53
N CYS A 271 -1.46 10.14 -14.53
CA CYS A 271 -1.12 9.42 -15.76
C CYS A 271 -2.44 9.15 -16.52
N ASN A 272 -2.64 9.88 -17.61
CA ASN A 272 -3.79 9.73 -18.48
C ASN A 272 -3.42 8.79 -19.63
N TRP A 273 -3.91 7.56 -19.57
CA TRP A 273 -3.70 6.52 -20.59
C TRP A 273 -4.30 6.89 -21.95
N GLU A 274 -5.24 7.84 -21.99
CA GLU A 274 -5.90 8.34 -23.20
C GLU A 274 -5.15 9.49 -23.86
N ARG A 275 -4.11 10.06 -23.24
CA ARG A 275 -3.34 11.13 -23.89
C ARG A 275 -2.54 10.52 -25.05
N PRO A 276 -2.83 10.87 -26.31
CA PRO A 276 -2.08 10.36 -27.44
C PRO A 276 -0.61 10.75 -27.30
N ARG A 277 0.29 9.82 -27.65
CA ARG A 277 1.75 10.00 -27.70
C ARG A 277 2.11 11.25 -28.52
N LYS A 278 2.10 12.44 -27.91
CA LYS A 278 2.50 13.67 -28.60
C LYS A 278 4.01 13.65 -28.75
N LYS A 279 4.47 13.57 -30.01
CA LYS A 279 5.87 13.75 -30.43
C LYS A 279 6.45 14.99 -29.75
N VAL A 280 7.61 14.80 -29.12
CA VAL A 280 8.45 15.89 -28.58
C VAL A 280 8.76 16.89 -29.69
N LEU A 281 8.83 18.18 -29.33
CA LEU A 281 9.34 19.27 -30.16
C LEU A 281 10.58 18.81 -30.95
N GLY A 282 10.48 18.81 -32.27
CA GLY A 282 11.67 18.93 -33.12
C GLY A 282 12.04 20.40 -33.19
N ILE A 283 13.25 20.74 -32.72
CA ILE A 283 13.88 22.02 -33.04
C ILE A 283 14.49 21.82 -34.42
N ASP A 284 13.80 22.29 -35.45
CA ASP A 284 14.36 22.35 -36.80
C ASP A 284 14.92 23.75 -36.98
N GLY A 285 16.24 23.84 -37.14
CA GLY A 285 16.97 25.09 -37.17
C GLY A 285 17.64 25.27 -38.52
N ASP A 286 16.94 25.91 -39.46
CA ASP A 286 17.60 26.63 -40.54
C ASP A 286 17.78 28.07 -40.07
N GLY A 287 19.02 28.56 -40.18
CA GLY A 287 19.63 29.72 -39.51
C GLY A 287 18.98 31.11 -39.64
N ALA A 288 17.66 31.22 -39.84
CA ALA A 288 16.95 32.49 -39.91
C ALA A 288 15.62 32.54 -39.12
N CYS A 289 15.11 31.43 -38.56
CA CYS A 289 13.86 31.50 -37.79
C CYS A 289 13.65 30.32 -36.83
N ILE A 290 13.53 30.58 -35.52
CA ILE A 290 13.16 29.56 -34.53
C ILE A 290 11.62 29.56 -34.39
N ARG A 291 10.96 28.55 -34.93
CA ARG A 291 9.49 28.41 -34.86
C ARG A 291 9.10 27.58 -33.64
N ILE A 292 8.84 28.22 -32.50
CA ILE A 292 8.39 27.52 -31.27
C ILE A 292 6.89 27.24 -31.38
N ARG A 293 6.50 25.97 -31.57
CA ARG A 293 5.10 25.55 -31.57
C ARG A 293 4.68 25.22 -30.13
N VAL A 294 4.19 26.23 -29.40
CA VAL A 294 3.71 26.06 -28.02
C VAL A 294 2.42 25.23 -28.00
N ALA A 295 2.38 24.19 -27.16
CA ALA A 295 1.18 23.38 -26.96
C ALA A 295 0.05 24.25 -26.38
N ARG A 296 -1.14 24.12 -26.94
CA ARG A 296 -2.33 24.96 -26.68
C ARG A 296 -2.80 24.99 -25.20
N ASP A 297 -2.25 24.15 -24.32
CA ASP A 297 -2.56 24.11 -22.89
C ASP A 297 -1.65 24.99 -22.00
N LEU A 298 -0.65 25.68 -22.55
CA LEU A 298 0.10 26.73 -21.81
C LEU A 298 -0.58 28.10 -21.88
N ALA A 299 -1.70 28.22 -22.58
CA ALA A 299 -2.43 29.47 -22.81
C ALA A 299 -3.48 29.81 -21.74
N GLN A 300 -3.26 29.42 -20.47
CA GLN A 300 -4.09 29.93 -19.35
C GLN A 300 -3.50 31.17 -18.67
N ASN A 301 -2.24 31.50 -18.94
CA ASN A 301 -1.69 32.82 -18.67
C ASN A 301 -1.41 33.46 -20.04
N GLY A 302 -2.03 34.61 -20.31
CA GLY A 302 -1.91 35.31 -21.57
C GLY A 302 -0.48 35.73 -21.85
N ILE A 303 0.27 34.89 -22.55
CA ILE A 303 1.43 35.30 -23.32
C ILE A 303 0.89 35.55 -24.72
N THR A 304 0.65 36.83 -25.02
CA THR A 304 0.39 37.29 -26.39
C THR A 304 1.56 36.84 -27.27
N PRO A 305 1.32 36.23 -28.44
CA PRO A 305 2.39 35.95 -29.37
C PRO A 305 2.94 37.29 -29.85
N ALA A 306 4.14 37.65 -29.42
CA ALA A 306 4.89 38.77 -29.98
C ALA A 306 5.33 38.38 -31.39
N GLY A 307 4.41 38.47 -32.34
CA GLY A 307 4.74 38.62 -33.74
C GLY A 307 5.18 40.07 -33.93
N VAL A 308 6.48 40.31 -34.04
CA VAL A 308 6.99 41.50 -34.73
C VAL A 308 8.18 41.05 -35.56
N CYS A 309 7.95 40.85 -36.85
CA CYS A 309 8.94 41.19 -37.85
C CYS A 309 8.73 42.68 -38.13
N GLU A 310 9.72 43.52 -37.89
CA GLU A 310 9.78 44.79 -38.60
C GLU A 310 11.22 45.24 -38.81
N ASP A 311 11.42 45.64 -40.05
CA ASP A 311 12.62 46.02 -40.73
C ASP A 311 13.02 47.46 -40.34
N HIS A 312 14.31 47.76 -40.44
CA HIS A 312 14.91 49.10 -40.35
C HIS A 312 14.61 49.97 -39.12
N GLY A 313 15.51 49.92 -38.12
CA GLY A 313 15.88 51.13 -37.35
C GLY A 313 15.78 51.05 -35.82
N ARG A 314 16.57 50.18 -35.18
CA ARG A 314 16.89 50.07 -33.73
C ARG A 314 15.73 49.91 -32.73
N PRO A 315 15.69 48.77 -32.01
CA PRO A 315 15.19 48.71 -30.64
C PRO A 315 16.32 48.44 -29.64
N GLU A 316 16.52 49.36 -28.70
CA GLU A 316 17.29 49.12 -27.47
C GLU A 316 16.46 48.23 -26.52
N LEU A 317 17.08 47.18 -25.97
CA LEU A 317 16.50 46.33 -24.94
C LEU A 317 17.13 46.70 -23.58
N GLY A 318 16.39 47.45 -22.77
CA GLY A 318 16.68 47.64 -21.36
C GLY A 318 16.33 46.37 -20.57
N VAL A 319 17.33 45.74 -19.98
CA VAL A 319 17.14 44.62 -19.03
C VAL A 319 16.75 45.21 -17.68
N GLY A 320 15.48 45.08 -17.29
CA GLY A 320 15.04 45.32 -15.91
C GLY A 320 14.99 44.01 -15.13
N GLN A 321 15.90 43.82 -14.18
CA GLN A 321 15.78 42.81 -13.12
C GLN A 321 14.85 43.34 -12.00
N VAL A 322 13.88 42.54 -11.58
CA VAL A 322 13.73 42.04 -10.18
C VAL A 322 13.14 40.64 -10.25
#